data_AF-A0A8J8B0E3-F1
#
_entry.id   AF-A0A8J8B0E3-F1
#
_cell.length_a   1.000
_cell.length_b   1.000
_cell.length_c   1.000
_cell.angle_alpha   90.00
_cell.angle_beta   90.00
_cell.angle_gamma   90.00
#
_symmetry.space_group_name_H-M   'P 1'
#
loop_
_entity.id
_entity.type
_entity.pdbx_description
1 polymer ?
#
loop_
_entity_poly.entity_id
_entity_poly.type
_entity_poly.pdbx_seq_one_letter_code
_entity_poly.pdbx_strand_id
1 'polypeptide(L)' 'MVLQKKIEDAKPALNNMKTEIANELGITSYQDYQEMDKGKLTSRQNGNVGGYLGGSMTKKLVEMAEQQLSGK' A
#
# COMPACT_ATOMS: atom_id res chain seq x y z
N MET A 1 11.38 20.05 -6.84
CA MET A 1 10.17 19.73 -7.64
C MET A 1 10.21 18.38 -8.38
N VAL A 2 11.36 17.86 -8.82
CA VAL A 2 11.40 16.61 -9.62
C VAL A 2 10.91 15.36 -8.87
N LEU A 3 11.24 15.22 -7.57
CA LEU A 3 10.83 14.06 -6.77
C LEU A 3 9.32 14.01 -6.53
N GLN A 4 8.70 15.17 -6.23
CA GLN A 4 7.25 15.24 -6.06
C GLN A 4 6.53 14.80 -7.34
N LYS A 5 6.98 15.25 -8.51
CA LYS A 5 6.39 14.83 -9.79
C LYS A 5 6.47 13.31 -9.99
N LYS A 6 7.64 12.70 -9.74
CA LYS A 6 7.80 11.24 -9.83
C LYS A 6 6.85 10.49 -8.88
N ILE A 7 6.60 11.04 -7.70
CA ILE A 7 5.65 10.44 -6.73
C ILE A 7 4.22 10.56 -7.26
N GLU A 8 3.80 11.72 -7.76
CA GLU A 8 2.48 11.91 -8.37
C GLU A 8 2.24 10.94 -9.53
N ASP A 9 3.24 10.79 -10.40
CA ASP A 9 3.17 9.87 -11.55
C ASP A 9 3.07 8.40 -11.10
N ALA A 10 3.64 8.04 -9.95
CA ALA A 10 3.61 6.68 -9.40
C ALA A 10 2.36 6.38 -8.55
N LYS A 11 1.64 7.39 -8.06
CA LYS A 11 0.45 7.22 -7.20
C LYS A 11 -0.59 6.24 -7.77
N PRO A 12 -0.97 6.31 -9.06
CA PRO A 12 -1.94 5.38 -9.62
C PRO A 12 -1.47 3.92 -9.54
N ALA A 13 -0.21 3.65 -9.88
CA ALA A 13 0.38 2.32 -9.81
C ALA A 13 0.44 1.81 -8.35
N LEU A 14 0.82 2.68 -7.41
CA LEU A 14 0.85 2.34 -5.99
C LEU A 14 -0.54 2.05 -5.42
N ASN A 15 -1.58 2.78 -5.86
CA ASN A 15 -2.97 2.53 -5.46
C ASN A 15 -3.49 1.18 -5.98
N ASN A 16 -3.14 0.82 -7.22
CA ASN A 16 -3.49 -0.49 -7.78
C ASN A 16 -2.81 -1.61 -6.99
N MET A 17 -1.50 -1.50 -6.76
CA MET A 17 -0.75 -2.46 -5.96
C MET A 17 -1.33 -2.62 -4.55
N LYS A 18 -1.72 -1.51 -3.92
CA LYS A 18 -2.36 -1.52 -2.61
C LYS A 18 -3.67 -2.30 -2.62
N THR A 19 -4.47 -2.16 -3.68
CA THR A 19 -5.73 -2.88 -3.86
C THR A 19 -5.48 -4.37 -4.09
N GLU A 20 -4.50 -4.72 -4.93
CA GLU A 20 -4.10 -6.12 -5.16
C GLU A 20 -3.66 -6.80 -3.87
N ILE A 21 -2.77 -6.17 -3.10
CA ILE A 21 -2.27 -6.72 -1.83
C ILE A 21 -3.39 -6.83 -0.81
N ALA A 22 -4.31 -5.85 -0.74
CA ALA A 22 -5.46 -5.95 0.14
C ALA A 22 -6.34 -7.16 -0.20
N ASN A 23 -6.55 -7.44 -1.49
CA ASN A 23 -7.26 -8.62 -1.97
C ASN A 23 -6.51 -9.92 -1.65
N GLU A 24 -5.20 -9.97 -1.90
CA GLU A 24 -4.34 -11.13 -1.59
C GLU A 24 -4.35 -11.48 -0.09
N LEU A 25 -4.38 -10.46 0.78
CA LEU A 25 -4.42 -10.62 2.23
C LEU A 25 -5.83 -10.90 2.78
N GLY A 26 -6.85 -10.97 1.91
CA GLY A 26 -8.23 -11.18 2.33
C GLY A 26 -8.78 -10.01 3.18
N ILE A 27 -8.22 -8.81 3.04
CA ILE A 27 -8.73 -7.61 3.70
C ILE A 27 -9.95 -7.12 2.89
N THR A 28 -11.05 -7.88 2.96
CA THR A 28 -12.31 -7.56 2.26
C THR A 28 -12.85 -6.19 2.68
N SER A 29 -12.55 -5.78 3.91
CA SER A 29 -12.90 -4.49 4.48
C SER A 29 -11.95 -3.36 4.04
N TYR A 30 -11.01 -3.57 3.11
CA TYR A 30 -10.11 -2.49 2.70
C TYR A 30 -10.86 -1.39 1.94
N GLN A 31 -11.81 -1.75 1.07
CA GLN A 31 -12.72 -0.81 0.43
C GLN A 31 -13.49 -0.02 1.48
N ASP A 32 -14.12 -0.72 2.43
CA ASP A 32 -14.86 -0.10 3.54
C ASP A 32 -13.95 0.77 4.40
N TYR A 33 -12.72 0.33 4.71
CA TYR A 33 -11.72 1.09 5.47
C TYR A 33 -11.23 2.35 4.74
N GLN A 34 -11.22 2.34 3.41
CA GLN A 34 -10.93 3.53 2.60
C GLN A 34 -12.06 4.56 2.71
N GLU A 35 -13.31 4.10 2.73
CA GLU A 35 -14.52 4.94 2.78
C GLU A 35 -14.93 5.33 4.21
N MET A 36 -14.50 4.56 5.21
CA MET A 36 -14.75 4.83 6.63
C MET A 36 -13.98 6.06 7.11
N ASP A 37 -14.63 6.85 7.95
CA ASP A 37 -13.98 7.93 8.68
C ASP A 37 -12.96 7.36 9.67
N LYS A 38 -11.68 7.43 9.28
CA LYS A 38 -10.53 6.96 10.06
C LYS A 38 -10.41 7.68 11.41
N GLY A 39 -11.03 8.84 11.59
CA GLY A 39 -11.09 9.56 12.86
C GLY A 39 -11.97 8.88 13.92
N LYS A 40 -12.89 8.00 13.51
CA LYS A 40 -13.76 7.22 14.41
C LYS A 40 -13.19 5.85 14.78
N LEU A 41 -12.16 5.39 14.07
CA LEU A 41 -11.47 4.14 14.36
C LEU A 41 -10.41 4.37 15.44
N THR A 42 -10.22 3.39 16.32
CA THR A 42 -9.14 3.46 17.30
C THR A 42 -7.78 3.44 16.60
N SER A 43 -6.78 4.09 17.19
CA SER A 43 -5.41 4.09 16.66
C SER A 43 -4.86 2.68 16.43
N ARG A 44 -5.27 1.71 17.27
CA ARG A 44 -4.90 0.30 17.13
C ARG A 44 -5.53 -0.34 15.89
N GLN A 45 -6.80 -0.06 15.59
CA GLN A 45 -7.46 -0.58 14.39
C GLN A 45 -6.86 -0.01 13.11
N ASN A 46 -6.65 1.31 13.07
CA ASN A 46 -5.97 1.99 11.96
C ASN A 46 -4.53 1.46 11.78
N GLY A 47 -3.80 1.29 12.88
CA GLY A 47 -2.43 0.78 12.88
C GLY A 47 -2.33 -0.67 12.41
N ASN A 48 -3.28 -1.53 12.80
CA ASN A 48 -3.33 -2.90 12.30
C ASN A 48 -3.55 -2.92 10.78
N VAL A 49 -4.65 -2.33 10.29
CA VAL A 49 -4.98 -2.38 8.85
C VAL A 49 -3.90 -1.67 8.02
N GLY A 50 -3.49 -0.47 8.43
CA GLY A 50 -2.45 0.30 7.74
C GLY A 50 -1.08 -0.35 7.81
N GLY A 51 -0.72 -0.97 8.93
CA GLY A 51 0.56 -1.62 9.15
C GLY A 51 0.71 -2.91 8.35
N TYR A 52 -0.30 -3.79 8.36
CA TYR A 52 -0.28 -5.01 7.56
C TYR A 52 -0.22 -4.70 6.07
N LEU A 53 -1.05 -3.77 5.61
CA LEU A 53 -1.10 -3.40 4.20
C LEU A 53 0.15 -2.66 3.73
N GLY A 54 0.59 -1.65 4.49
CA GLY A 54 1.78 -0.86 4.17
C GLY A 54 3.08 -1.67 4.29
N GLY A 55 3.14 -2.61 5.23
CA GLY A 55 4.25 -3.55 5.38
C GLY A 55 4.37 -4.48 4.18
N SER A 56 3.26 -5.09 3.76
CA SER A 56 3.22 -5.95 2.58
C SER A 56 3.53 -5.20 1.29
N MET A 57 3.06 -3.96 1.14
CA MET A 57 3.43 -3.09 0.02
C MET A 57 4.93 -2.82 -0.03
N THR A 58 5.52 -2.43 1.11
CA THR A 58 6.96 -2.17 1.21
C THR A 58 7.77 -3.42 0.85
N LYS A 59 7.35 -4.59 1.35
CA LYS A 59 7.99 -5.86 1.04
C LYS A 59 7.97 -6.16 -0.47
N LYS A 60 6.80 -6.04 -1.13
CA LYS A 60 6.66 -6.27 -2.57
C LYS A 60 7.51 -5.30 -3.40
N LEU A 61 7.59 -4.03 -3.00
CA LEU A 61 8.43 -3.03 -3.66
C LEU A 61 9.93 -3.35 -3.53
N VAL A 62 10.37 -3.82 -2.36
CA VAL A 62 11.76 -4.25 -2.15
C VAL A 62 12.07 -5.47 -3.02
N GLU A 63 11.19 -6.47 -3.06
CA GLU A 63 11.35 -7.65 -3.92
C GLU A 63 11.47 -7.28 -5.41
N MET A 64 10.63 -6.35 -5.89
CA MET A 64 10.72 -5.83 -7.27
C MET A 64 12.05 -5.12 -7.54
N ALA A 65 12.54 -4.32 -6.57
CA ALA A 65 13.81 -3.63 -6.69
C ALA A 65 14.99 -4.61 -6.68
N GLU A 66 14.97 -5.63 -5.82
CA GLU A 66 15.95 -6.71 -5.79
C GLU A 66 16.01 -7.45 -7.12
N GLN A 67 14.85 -7.77 -7.71
CA GLN A 67 14.79 -8.39 -9.05
C GLN A 67 15.44 -7.51 -10.11
N GLN A 68 15.10 -6.21 -10.16
CA GLN A 68 15.68 -5.26 -11.11
C GLN A 68 17.20 -5.08 -10.94
N LEU A 69 17.68 -5.09 -9.68
CA LEU A 69 19.11 -4.94 -9.37
C LEU A 69 19.90 -6.23 -9.58
N SER A 70 19.25 -7.40 -9.46
CA SER A 70 19.88 -8.71 -9.66
C SER A 70 20.26 -9.01 -11.12
N GLY A 71 19.94 -8.10 -12.05
CA GLY A 71 20.45 -8.15 -13.42
C GLY A 71 19.94 -9.31 -14.26
N LYS A 72 18.73 -9.81 -13.97
CA LYS A 72 17.95 -10.60 -14.93
C LYS A 72 17.02 -9.70 -15.72
#